data_AF-A0A536VE56-F1
#
_entry.id   AF-A0A536VE56-F1
#
_cell.length_a   1.000
_cell.length_b   1.000
_cell.length_c   1.000
_cell.angle_alpha   90.00
_cell.angle_beta   90.00
_cell.angle_gamma   90.00
#
_symmetry.space_group_name_H-M   'P 1'
#
loop_
_entity.id
_entity.type
_entity.pdbx_description
1 polymer ?
#
loop_
_entity_poly.entity_id
_entity_poly.type
_entity_poly.pdbx_seq_one_letter_code
_entity_poly.pdbx_strand_id
1 'polypeptide(L)'
;FLCDVHGRDQVWEGELALDQDYKFIAMRVRSLANVGAYLSFYGAAVPAMSGARASNGCYDIPLVDHEVRMLFTNTAPVDAYRGAGRPEMGFLIERL
;
A
#
# COMPACT_ATOMS: atom_id res chain seq x y z
N PHE A 1 20.26 13.77 -1.08
CA PHE A 1 19.38 12.99 -1.96
C PHE A 1 19.98 11.65 -2.38
N LEU A 2 21.23 11.57 -2.84
CA LEU A 2 21.79 10.30 -3.36
C LEU A 2 21.92 9.18 -2.30
N CYS A 3 22.04 9.54 -1.02
CA CYS A 3 22.20 8.59 0.09
C CYS A 3 21.05 8.65 1.12
N ASP A 4 19.98 9.41 0.84
CA ASP A 4 18.83 9.53 1.74
C ASP A 4 17.78 8.47 1.41
N VAL A 5 16.87 8.22 2.36
CA VAL A 5 15.69 7.37 2.13
C VAL A 5 14.65 8.11 1.29
N HIS A 6 14.05 7.41 0.33
CA HIS A 6 13.07 8.01 -0.60
C HIS A 6 11.65 7.52 -0.31
N GLY A 7 10.66 8.20 -0.90
CA GLY A 7 9.31 7.66 -1.00
C GLY A 7 9.32 6.36 -1.81
N ARG A 8 8.39 5.46 -1.51
CA ARG A 8 8.42 4.11 -2.09
C ARG A 8 7.58 4.05 -3.36
N ASP A 9 8.10 3.47 -4.41
CA ASP A 9 7.31 3.00 -5.55
C ASP A 9 6.61 1.69 -5.19
N GLN A 10 5.37 1.56 -5.63
CA GLN A 10 4.56 0.36 -5.46
C GLN A 10 3.73 0.16 -6.71
N VAL A 11 3.52 -1.11 -7.06
CA VAL A 11 2.57 -1.52 -8.08
C VAL A 11 1.44 -2.24 -7.38
N TRP A 12 0.21 -1.89 -7.73
CA TRP A 12 -0.98 -2.49 -7.14
C TRP A 12 -1.88 -3.10 -8.18
N GLU A 13 -2.49 -4.20 -7.79
CA GLU A 13 -3.68 -4.76 -8.40
C GLU A 13 -4.78 -4.75 -7.34
N GLY A 14 -5.90 -4.08 -7.64
CA GLY A 14 -7.02 -3.92 -6.73
C GLY A 14 -8.32 -4.38 -7.37
N GLU A 15 -9.18 -4.98 -6.56
CA GLU A 15 -10.50 -5.43 -6.96
C GLU A 15 -11.52 -5.03 -5.89
N LEU A 16 -12.67 -4.51 -6.33
CA LEU A 16 -13.77 -4.10 -5.47
C LEU A 16 -15.02 -4.91 -5.81
N ALA A 17 -15.61 -5.54 -4.80
CA ALA A 17 -16.87 -6.24 -4.93
C ALA A 17 -18.01 -5.36 -4.42
N LEU A 18 -19.09 -5.28 -5.22
CA LEU A 18 -20.32 -4.60 -4.85
C LEU A 18 -21.50 -5.58 -4.81
N ASP A 19 -22.47 -5.31 -3.95
CA ASP A 19 -23.77 -5.99 -4.00
C ASP A 19 -24.73 -5.34 -5.02
N GLN A 20 -25.98 -5.82 -5.05
CA GLN A 20 -27.02 -5.33 -5.96
C GLN A 20 -27.45 -3.88 -5.68
N ASP A 21 -27.20 -3.38 -4.46
CA ASP A 21 -27.52 -2.02 -4.02
C ASP A 21 -26.30 -1.09 -4.11
N TYR A 22 -25.23 -1.52 -4.79
CA TYR A 22 -23.96 -0.82 -4.94
C TYR A 22 -23.24 -0.54 -3.61
N LYS A 23 -23.46 -1.37 -2.58
CA LYS A 23 -22.66 -1.33 -1.35
C LYS A 23 -21.38 -2.11 -1.54
N PHE A 24 -20.29 -1.59 -0.96
CA PHE A 24 -19.00 -2.26 -0.98
C PHE A 24 -19.03 -3.42 0.02
N ILE A 25 -18.76 -4.64 -0.44
CA ILE A 25 -18.85 -5.84 0.40
C ILE A 25 -17.50 -6.52 0.61
N ALA A 26 -16.55 -6.33 -0.31
CA ALA A 26 -15.19 -6.80 -0.15
C ALA A 26 -14.21 -6.01 -1.03
N MET A 27 -12.96 -5.92 -0.58
CA MET A 27 -11.86 -5.41 -1.39
C MET A 27 -10.67 -6.36 -1.31
N ARG A 28 -10.04 -6.63 -2.45
CA ARG A 28 -8.79 -7.38 -2.55
C ARG A 28 -7.70 -6.49 -3.10
N VAL A 29 -6.55 -6.47 -2.44
CA VAL A 29 -5.37 -5.72 -2.88
C VAL A 29 -4.16 -6.63 -2.89
N ARG A 30 -3.42 -6.61 -4.00
CA ARG A 30 -2.12 -7.27 -4.17
C ARG A 30 -1.09 -6.20 -4.52
N SER A 31 -0.06 -6.09 -3.68
CA SER A 31 0.95 -5.05 -3.80
C SER A 31 2.33 -5.64 -4.06
N LEU A 32 3.07 -5.08 -5.01
CA LEU A 32 4.51 -5.25 -5.14
C LEU A 32 5.17 -3.97 -4.63
N ALA A 33 5.86 -4.04 -3.49
CA ALA A 33 6.50 -2.90 -2.85
C ALA A 33 8.02 -2.99 -2.99
N ASN A 34 8.62 -2.00 -3.66
CA ASN A 34 10.07 -1.87 -3.67
C ASN A 34 10.56 -1.40 -2.30
N VAL A 35 11.52 -2.11 -1.71
CA VAL A 35 12.12 -1.74 -0.41
C VAL A 35 13.58 -1.26 -0.53
N GLY A 36 14.12 -1.19 -1.75
CA GLY A 36 15.52 -0.86 -2.02
C GLY A 36 16.49 -1.98 -1.68
N ALA A 37 17.77 -1.65 -1.54
CA ALA A 37 18.85 -2.61 -1.32
C ALA A 37 18.83 -3.31 0.05
N TYR A 38 18.22 -2.67 1.05
CA TYR A 38 18.09 -3.20 2.41
C TYR A 38 16.90 -2.53 3.12
N LEU A 39 16.40 -3.19 4.16
CA LEU A 39 15.31 -2.65 4.97
C LEU A 39 15.83 -1.53 5.88
N SER A 40 15.24 -0.36 5.76
CA SER A 40 15.34 0.70 6.77
C SER A 40 14.34 0.44 7.91
N PHE A 41 14.30 1.34 8.91
CA PHE A 41 13.49 1.13 10.12
C PHE A 41 11.99 0.93 9.82
N TYR A 42 11.37 1.81 9.03
CA TYR A 42 9.96 1.63 8.62
C TYR A 42 9.76 1.11 7.20
N GLY A 43 10.84 0.74 6.47
CA GLY A 43 10.77 0.30 5.08
C GLY A 43 9.80 -0.87 4.84
N ALA A 44 9.71 -1.82 5.78
CA ALA A 44 8.73 -2.91 5.74
C ALA A 44 7.37 -2.54 6.33
N ALA A 45 7.36 -1.80 7.44
CA ALA A 45 6.14 -1.51 8.19
C ALA A 45 5.18 -0.55 7.45
N VAL A 46 5.72 0.37 6.65
CA VAL A 46 4.92 1.33 5.87
C VAL A 46 4.01 0.62 4.85
N PRO A 47 4.52 -0.17 3.89
CA PRO A 47 3.67 -0.84 2.90
C PRO A 47 2.82 -1.94 3.53
N ALA A 48 3.34 -2.75 4.45
CA ALA A 48 2.60 -3.91 4.97
C ALA A 48 1.58 -3.55 6.05
N MET A 49 1.94 -2.73 7.04
CA MET A 49 1.08 -2.47 8.20
C MET A 49 0.32 -1.16 8.08
N SER A 50 1.00 -0.09 7.67
CA SER A 50 0.34 1.22 7.56
C SER A 50 -0.62 1.26 6.36
N GLY A 51 -0.21 0.70 5.22
CA GLY A 51 -1.08 0.50 4.05
C GLY A 51 -2.31 -0.33 4.40
N ALA A 52 -2.13 -1.53 4.93
CA ALA A 52 -3.26 -2.40 5.30
C ALA A 52 -4.29 -1.72 6.23
N ARG A 53 -3.81 -0.97 7.25
CA ARG A 53 -4.71 -0.24 8.19
C ARG A 53 -5.47 0.93 7.56
N ALA A 54 -4.99 1.43 6.42
CA ALA A 54 -5.60 2.55 5.71
C ALA A 54 -6.37 2.12 4.45
N SER A 55 -6.44 0.80 4.19
CA SER A 55 -7.02 0.23 2.97
C SER A 55 -8.47 0.66 2.75
N ASN A 56 -9.29 0.73 3.80
CA ASN A 56 -10.70 1.15 3.69
C ASN A 56 -10.90 2.64 3.35
N GLY A 57 -9.88 3.48 3.54
CA GLY A 57 -10.01 4.93 3.39
C GLY A 57 -11.19 5.49 4.20
N CYS A 58 -12.15 6.10 3.51
CA CYS A 58 -13.38 6.65 4.09
C CYS A 58 -14.62 5.78 3.82
N TYR A 59 -14.45 4.55 3.32
CA TYR A 59 -15.53 3.68 2.90
C TYR A 59 -15.79 2.57 3.92
N ASP A 60 -17.06 2.20 4.07
CA ASP A 60 -17.46 1.07 4.89
C ASP A 60 -17.30 -0.22 4.07
N ILE A 61 -16.17 -0.90 4.25
CA ILE A 61 -15.83 -2.17 3.56
C ILE A 61 -15.64 -3.25 4.64
N PRO A 62 -16.56 -4.22 4.75
CA PRO A 62 -16.56 -5.17 5.86
C PRO A 62 -15.48 -6.25 5.74
N LEU A 63 -15.00 -6.54 4.53
CA LEU A 63 -13.97 -7.55 4.29
C LEU A 63 -12.85 -7.01 3.40
N VAL A 64 -11.62 -7.03 3.92
CA VAL A 64 -10.42 -6.67 3.14
C VAL A 64 -9.38 -7.76 3.20
N ASP A 65 -8.94 -8.18 2.02
CA ASP A 65 -7.79 -9.07 1.84
C ASP A 65 -6.65 -8.27 1.20
N HIS A 66 -5.60 -8.00 1.99
CA HIS A 66 -4.47 -7.17 1.60
C HIS A 66 -3.15 -7.94 1.70
N GLU A 67 -2.55 -8.24 0.55
CA GLU A 67 -1.25 -8.90 0.45
C GLU A 67 -0.19 -7.92 -0.06
N VAL A 68 0.98 -7.94 0.57
CA VAL A 68 2.15 -7.16 0.14
C VAL A 68 3.34 -8.08 -0.04
N ARG A 69 3.92 -8.05 -1.24
CA ARG A 69 5.20 -8.67 -1.55
C ARG A 69 6.26 -7.59 -1.59
N MET A 70 7.24 -7.70 -0.69
CA MET A 70 8.38 -6.79 -0.66
C MET A 70 9.48 -7.29 -1.57
N LEU A 71 10.00 -6.41 -2.42
CA LEU A 71 11.01 -6.71 -3.41
C LEU A 71 12.27 -5.92 -3.10
N PHE A 72 13.38 -6.63 -2.87
CA PHE A 72 14.70 -6.02 -2.80
C PHE A 72 15.16 -5.64 -4.20
N THR A 73 15.75 -4.46 -4.32
CA THR A 73 16.23 -3.91 -5.60
C THR A 73 17.59 -3.23 -5.40
N ASN A 74 18.27 -2.88 -6.51
CA ASN A 74 19.54 -2.17 -6.44
C ASN A 74 19.37 -0.64 -6.28
N THR A 75 18.28 -0.17 -5.68
CA THR A 75 18.02 1.26 -5.43
C THR A 75 18.34 1.65 -3.98
N ALA A 76 18.39 2.95 -3.71
CA ALA A 76 18.45 3.46 -2.33
C ALA A 76 17.28 2.91 -1.50
N PRO A 77 17.48 2.68 -0.18
CA PRO A 77 16.42 2.24 0.70
C PRO A 77 15.28 3.27 0.76
N VAL A 78 14.10 2.78 1.13
CA VAL A 78 12.89 3.59 1.32
C VAL A 78 12.46 3.56 2.77
N ASP A 79 11.82 4.62 3.26
CA ASP A 79 11.36 4.71 4.65
C ASP A 79 10.02 5.46 4.73
N ALA A 80 9.61 5.80 5.95
CA ALA A 80 8.50 6.70 6.22
C ALA A 80 8.70 8.03 5.49
N TYR A 81 7.87 8.23 4.48
CA TYR A 81 7.68 9.50 3.79
C TYR A 81 6.25 10.00 4.07
N ARG A 82 6.02 11.32 3.98
CA ARG A 82 4.79 11.99 4.43
C ARG A 82 3.51 11.20 4.09
N GLY A 83 2.74 10.83 5.11
CA GLY A 83 1.52 10.03 4.99
C GLY A 83 1.72 8.53 5.25
N ALA A 84 2.92 8.01 4.95
CA ALA A 84 3.40 6.69 5.31
C ALA A 84 2.40 5.56 4.98
N GLY A 85 2.21 5.25 3.70
CA GLY A 85 1.34 4.15 3.25
C GLY A 85 -0.11 4.56 3.02
N ARG A 86 -0.55 5.69 3.59
CA ARG A 86 -1.93 6.20 3.43
C ARG A 86 -2.17 6.87 2.08
N PRO A 87 -1.29 7.74 1.56
CA PRO A 87 -1.47 8.32 0.23
C PRO A 87 -1.61 7.27 -0.86
N GLU A 88 -0.88 6.16 -0.72
CA GLU A 88 -0.91 5.01 -1.61
C GLU A 88 -2.27 4.32 -1.63
N MET A 89 -2.79 3.98 -0.45
CA MET A 89 -4.10 3.34 -0.33
C MET A 89 -5.24 4.28 -0.74
N GLY A 90 -5.14 5.56 -0.37
CA GLY A 90 -6.08 6.58 -0.81
C GLY A 90 -6.09 6.70 -2.33
N PHE A 91 -4.93 6.70 -2.98
CA PHE A 91 -4.88 6.71 -4.44
C PHE A 91 -5.49 5.44 -5.06
N LEU A 92 -5.21 4.27 -4.48
CA LEU A 92 -5.75 3.00 -4.98
C LEU A 92 -7.28 2.96 -4.90
N ILE A 93 -7.85 3.22 -3.73
CA ILE A 93 -9.30 3.08 -3.50
C ILE A 93 -10.11 4.10 -4.31
N GLU A 94 -9.59 5.32 -4.52
CA GLU A 94 -10.24 6.35 -5.34
C GLU A 94 -10.15 6.07 -6.85
N ARG A 95 -9.48 4.98 -7.26
CA ARG A 95 -9.37 4.54 -8.66
C ARG A 95 -10.05 3.22 -8.96
N LEU A 96 -10.56 2.52 -7.94
CA LEU A 96 -11.39 1.33 -8.07
C LEU A 96 -12.82 1.73 -8.43
#